data_AF-A0A370NI09-F1
#
_entry.id   AF-A0A370NI09-F1
#
_cell.length_a   1.000
_cell.length_b   1.000
_cell.length_c   1.000
_cell.angle_alpha   90.00
_cell.angle_beta   90.00
_cell.angle_gamma   90.00
#
_symmetry.space_group_name_H-M   'P 1'
#
loop_
_entity.id
_entity.type
_entity.pdbx_description
1 polymer ?
#
loop_
_entity_poly.entity_id
_entity_poly.type
_entity_poly.pdbx_seq_one_letter_code
_entity_poly.pdbx_strand_id
1 'polypeptide(L)'
;MERLMDLLHEVRQFSRQLQRCARESAPAAGQSSYAETLHALLDSRMQGGDARMRIVCYASAAELGVPMELQAEHCRQVMSGGLGFPLRVLFWAAYRRMQSARRGRHGGWLQPQN
;
A
#
# COMPACT_ATOMS: atom_id res chain seq x y z
N MET A 1 12.79 -20.40 -2.87
CA MET A 1 11.81 -19.81 -3.78
C MET A 1 10.65 -19.33 -2.92
N GLU A 2 10.52 -18.02 -2.69
CA GLU A 2 9.43 -17.48 -1.84
C GLU A 2 8.06 -17.86 -2.41
N ARG A 3 7.12 -18.27 -1.56
CA ARG A 3 5.76 -18.58 -2.02
C ARG A 3 4.91 -17.31 -1.93
N LEU A 4 3.97 -17.16 -2.85
CA LEU A 4 3.03 -16.03 -2.85
C LEU A 4 2.29 -15.91 -1.50
N MET A 5 1.97 -17.03 -0.86
CA MET A 5 1.34 -17.07 0.46
C MET A 5 2.19 -16.46 1.57
N ASP A 6 3.52 -16.57 1.48
CA ASP A 6 4.44 -15.98 2.45
C ASP A 6 4.44 -14.45 2.30
N LEU A 7 4.47 -13.96 1.06
CA LEU A 7 4.37 -12.53 0.76
C LEU A 7 3.02 -11.93 1.18
N LEU A 8 1.91 -12.65 1.00
CA LEU A 8 0.60 -12.20 1.47
C LEU A 8 0.52 -12.17 3.00
N HIS A 9 1.15 -13.13 3.68
CA HIS A 9 1.26 -13.10 5.14
C HIS A 9 2.07 -11.91 5.62
N GLU A 10 3.20 -11.66 4.97
CA GLU A 10 4.05 -10.51 5.29
C GLU A 10 3.31 -9.19 5.09
N VAL A 11 2.61 -9.01 3.97
CA VAL A 11 1.78 -7.82 3.71
C VAL A 11 0.76 -7.62 4.84
N ARG A 12 0.06 -8.67 5.26
CA ARG A 12 -0.91 -8.60 6.37
C ARG A 12 -0.25 -8.31 7.72
N GLN A 13 0.93 -8.84 7.98
CA GLN A 13 1.67 -8.57 9.22
C GLN A 13 2.15 -7.12 9.25
N PHE A 14 2.70 -6.65 8.13
CA PHE A 14 3.19 -5.29 7.95
C PHE A 14 2.05 -4.27 8.05
N SER A 15 0.92 -4.52 7.38
CA SER A 15 -0.29 -3.70 7.48
C SER A 15 -0.78 -3.60 8.93
N ARG A 16 -0.84 -4.71 9.67
CA ARG A 16 -1.22 -4.72 11.10
C ARG A 16 -0.23 -3.96 11.98
N GLN A 17 1.07 -4.03 11.67
CA GLN A 17 2.09 -3.27 12.38
C GLN A 17 1.93 -1.77 12.13
N LEU A 18 1.75 -1.35 10.87
CA LEU A 18 1.50 0.05 10.51
C LEU A 18 0.25 0.60 11.20
N GLN A 19 -0.85 -0.16 11.18
CA GLN A 19 -2.08 0.26 11.86
C GLN A 19 -1.87 0.46 13.36
N ARG A 20 -1.06 -0.39 14.00
CA ARG A 20 -0.74 -0.28 15.44
C ARG A 20 0.11 0.96 15.71
N CYS A 21 1.20 1.14 14.98
CA CYS A 21 2.06 2.31 15.12
C CYS A 21 1.28 3.61 14.87
N ALA A 22 0.41 3.64 13.86
CA ALA A 22 -0.42 4.81 13.59
C ALA A 22 -1.44 5.09 14.69
N ARG A 23 -2.00 4.05 15.35
CA ARG A 23 -2.88 4.24 16.52
C ARG A 23 -2.14 4.74 17.75
N GLU A 24 -0.92 4.27 17.95
CA GLU A 24 -0.06 4.69 19.08
C GLU A 24 0.47 6.12 18.88
N SER A 25 0.69 6.52 17.62
CA SER A 25 1.28 7.82 17.28
C SER A 25 0.24 8.92 17.00
N ALA A 26 -1.00 8.56 16.66
CA ALA A 26 -2.05 9.54 16.41
C ALA A 26 -2.52 10.15 17.75
N PRO A 27 -2.36 11.47 17.97
CA PRO A 27 -3.04 12.13 19.07
C PRO A 27 -4.55 11.92 18.94
N ALA A 28 -5.30 12.00 20.05
CA ALA A 28 -6.76 11.78 20.11
C ALA A 28 -7.61 12.63 19.13
N ALA A 29 -6.98 13.52 18.36
CA ALA A 29 -7.54 14.38 17.33
C ALA A 29 -7.68 13.67 15.96
N GLY A 30 -8.62 12.72 15.86
CA GLY A 30 -9.37 12.45 14.62
C GLY A 30 -8.75 11.57 13.52
N GLN A 31 -9.60 11.21 12.56
CA GLN A 31 -9.30 10.27 11.47
C GLN A 31 -8.31 10.80 10.42
N SER A 32 -8.17 12.12 10.24
CA SER A 32 -7.19 12.73 9.32
C SER A 32 -5.76 12.47 9.78
N SER A 33 -5.51 12.66 11.08
CA SER A 33 -4.22 12.40 11.74
C SER A 33 -3.74 10.95 11.56
N TYR A 34 -4.68 10.00 11.61
CA TYR A 34 -4.40 8.59 11.40
C TYR A 34 -3.94 8.27 9.96
N ALA A 35 -4.64 8.82 8.95
CA ALA A 35 -4.29 8.60 7.56
C ALA A 35 -2.95 9.25 7.18
N GLU A 36 -2.69 10.46 7.68
CA GLU A 36 -1.41 11.16 7.50
C GLU A 36 -0.24 10.39 8.14
N THR A 37 -0.47 9.84 9.33
CA THR A 37 0.55 9.03 10.03
C THR A 37 0.84 7.73 9.28
N LEU A 38 -0.19 7.04 8.76
CA LEU A 38 0.01 5.86 7.91
C LEU A 38 0.81 6.20 6.66
N HIS A 39 0.51 7.33 6.01
CA HIS A 39 1.24 7.78 4.84
C HIS A 39 2.70 8.07 5.16
N ALA A 40 3.00 8.78 6.25
CA ALA A 40 4.36 9.07 6.68
C ALA A 40 5.17 7.81 7.02
N LEU A 41 4.55 6.83 7.70
CA LEU A 41 5.19 5.55 8.01
C LEU A 41 5.51 4.75 6.75
N LEU A 42 4.58 4.72 5.78
CA LEU A 42 4.77 4.04 4.51
C LEU A 42 5.87 4.71 3.68
N ASP A 43 5.89 6.03 3.60
CA ASP A 43 6.89 6.78 2.82
C ASP A 43 8.31 6.58 3.38
N SER A 44 8.48 6.67 4.71
CA SER A 44 9.76 6.39 5.37
C SER A 44 10.27 4.98 5.05
N ARG A 45 9.38 3.98 5.03
CA ARG A 45 9.73 2.58 4.73
C ARG A 45 10.04 2.35 3.25
N MET A 46 9.38 3.07 2.36
CA MET A 46 9.68 3.02 0.92
C MET A 46 11.04 3.64 0.58
N GLN A 47 11.42 4.73 1.26
CA GLN A 47 12.70 5.39 1.04
C GLN A 47 13.88 4.53 1.49
N GLY A 48 13.78 3.87 2.64
CA GLY A 48 14.84 3.03 3.21
C GLY A 48 14.85 1.56 2.74
N GLY A 49 13.80 1.11 2.04
CA GLY A 49 13.63 -0.30 1.67
C GLY A 49 14.25 -0.69 0.32
N ASP A 50 14.58 -1.98 0.20
CA ASP A 50 14.92 -2.62 -1.07
C ASP A 50 13.69 -2.76 -2.00
N ALA A 51 13.89 -3.27 -3.22
CA ALA A 51 12.80 -3.42 -4.19
C ALA A 51 11.64 -4.30 -3.66
N ARG A 52 11.96 -5.33 -2.88
CA ARG A 52 10.98 -6.23 -2.25
C ARG A 52 10.15 -5.49 -1.21
N MET A 53 10.80 -4.80 -0.27
CA MET A 53 10.16 -4.02 0.78
C MET A 53 9.28 -2.91 0.19
N ARG A 54 9.71 -2.27 -0.90
CA ARG A 54 8.90 -1.26 -1.61
C ARG A 54 7.59 -1.86 -2.16
N ILE A 55 7.64 -3.07 -2.71
CA ILE A 55 6.44 -3.78 -3.19
C ILE A 55 5.54 -4.18 -2.02
N VAL A 56 6.11 -4.66 -0.92
CA VAL A 56 5.34 -4.99 0.30
C VAL A 56 4.67 -3.73 0.86
N CYS A 57 5.39 -2.61 0.97
CA CYS A 57 4.84 -1.32 1.42
C CYS A 57 3.69 -0.87 0.51
N TYR A 58 3.89 -0.93 -0.81
CA TYR A 58 2.85 -0.58 -1.77
C TYR A 58 1.61 -1.48 -1.67
N ALA A 59 1.81 -2.79 -1.52
CA ALA A 59 0.73 -3.74 -1.34
C ALA A 59 -0.02 -3.50 -0.01
N SER A 60 0.69 -3.20 1.07
CA SER A 60 0.08 -2.84 2.36
C SER A 60 -0.71 -1.53 2.27
N ALA A 61 -0.21 -0.51 1.55
CA ALA A 61 -0.97 0.70 1.30
C ALA A 61 -2.28 0.42 0.54
N ALA A 62 -2.24 -0.47 -0.47
CA ALA A 62 -3.42 -0.90 -1.22
C ALA A 62 -4.40 -1.72 -0.35
N GLU A 63 -3.89 -2.53 0.58
CA GLU A 63 -4.69 -3.26 1.56
C GLU A 63 -5.42 -2.29 2.51
N LEU A 64 -4.69 -1.29 3.02
CA LEU A 64 -5.18 -0.27 3.95
C LEU A 64 -6.03 0.82 3.29
N GLY A 65 -6.12 0.85 1.96
CA GLY A 65 -6.85 1.87 1.22
C GLY A 65 -6.18 3.26 1.25
N VAL A 66 -4.89 3.32 1.58
CA VAL A 66 -4.11 4.55 1.59
C VAL A 66 -3.62 4.82 0.16
N PRO A 67 -4.03 5.93 -0.47
CA PRO A 67 -3.57 6.25 -1.81
C PRO A 67 -2.07 6.56 -1.78
N MET A 68 -1.30 5.82 -2.57
CA MET A 68 0.12 6.11 -2.80
C MET A 68 0.39 6.22 -4.30
N GLU A 69 1.33 7.08 -4.65
CA GLU A 69 1.89 7.16 -5.99
C GLU A 69 3.10 6.27 -6.10
N LEU A 70 3.10 5.40 -7.11
CA LEU A 70 4.24 4.56 -7.39
C LEU A 70 5.13 5.28 -8.41
N GLN A 71 6.43 5.39 -8.12
CA GLN A 71 7.34 6.01 -9.07
C GLN A 71 7.49 5.12 -10.31
N ALA A 72 7.61 5.75 -11.49
CA ALA A 72 7.76 5.06 -12.77
C ALA A 72 8.94 4.07 -12.79
N GLU A 73 9.97 4.33 -11.98
CA GLU A 73 11.13 3.45 -11.82
C GLU A 73 10.76 2.09 -11.21
N HIS A 74 9.84 2.05 -10.24
CA HIS A 74 9.39 0.79 -9.65
C HIS A 74 8.57 -0.04 -10.64
N CYS A 75 7.76 0.61 -11.48
CA CYS A 75 7.08 -0.07 -12.60
C CYS A 75 8.10 -0.68 -13.57
N ARG A 76 9.16 0.07 -13.93
CA ARG A 76 10.22 -0.43 -14.83
C ARG A 76 10.95 -1.64 -14.26
N GLN A 77 11.26 -1.66 -12.97
CA GLN A 77 11.91 -2.81 -12.31
C GLN A 77 11.05 -4.09 -12.30
N VAL A 78 9.73 -3.95 -12.21
CA VAL A 78 8.80 -5.08 -12.34
C VAL A 78 8.76 -5.59 -13.78
N MET A 79 8.80 -4.67 -14.76
CA MET A 79 8.76 -4.99 -16.19
C MET A 79 10.07 -5.59 -16.72
N SER A 80 11.21 -5.22 -16.15
CA SER A 80 12.52 -5.77 -16.54
C SER A 80 12.75 -7.22 -16.07
N GLY A 81 11.85 -7.79 -15.28
CA GLY A 81 11.91 -9.20 -14.88
C GLY A 81 12.92 -9.52 -13.78
N GLY A 82 13.58 -8.52 -13.19
CA GLY A 82 14.53 -8.71 -12.08
C GLY A 82 13.88 -9.17 -10.77
N LEU A 83 12.55 -9.17 -10.69
CA LEU A 83 11.77 -9.59 -9.54
C LEU A 83 11.16 -10.98 -9.74
N GLY A 84 11.21 -11.80 -8.69
CA GLY A 84 10.59 -13.13 -8.69
C GLY A 84 9.10 -13.06 -9.07
N PHE A 85 8.60 -14.12 -9.72
CA PHE A 85 7.20 -14.22 -10.16
C PHE A 85 6.17 -13.85 -9.07
N PRO A 86 6.29 -14.31 -7.80
CA PRO A 86 5.36 -13.95 -6.73
C PRO A 86 5.31 -12.45 -6.42
N LEU A 87 6.46 -11.76 -6.45
CA LEU A 87 6.52 -10.31 -6.22
C LEU A 87 5.86 -9.52 -7.35
N ARG A 88 6.03 -9.96 -8.59
CA ARG A 88 5.36 -9.34 -9.75
C ARG A 88 3.84 -9.50 -9.67
N VAL A 89 3.36 -10.68 -9.25
CA VAL A 89 1.92 -10.92 -9.03
C VAL A 89 1.39 -10.01 -7.93
N LEU A 90 2.08 -9.92 -6.79
CA LEU A 90 1.69 -9.06 -5.68
C LEU A 90 1.61 -7.59 -6.11
N PHE A 91 2.63 -7.12 -6.83
CA PHE A 91 2.67 -5.77 -7.37
C PHE A 91 1.45 -5.46 -8.24
N TRP A 92 1.15 -6.31 -9.23
CA TRP A 92 0.04 -6.09 -10.14
C TRP A 92 -1.32 -6.15 -9.45
N ALA A 93 -1.49 -7.01 -8.45
CA ALA A 93 -2.70 -7.07 -7.64
C ALA A 93 -2.91 -5.77 -6.85
N ALA A 94 -1.86 -5.26 -6.20
CA ALA A 94 -1.89 -4.00 -5.47
C ALA A 94 -2.18 -2.80 -6.40
N TYR A 95 -1.50 -2.75 -7.55
CA TYR A 95 -1.64 -1.69 -8.54
C TYR A 95 -3.08 -1.61 -9.09
N ARG A 96 -3.68 -2.76 -9.43
CA ARG A 96 -5.07 -2.82 -9.88
C ARG A 96 -6.03 -2.33 -8.79
N ARG A 97 -5.82 -2.75 -7.54
CA ARG A 97 -6.65 -2.33 -6.40
C ARG A 97 -6.58 -0.81 -6.17
N MET A 98 -5.38 -0.22 -6.24
CA MET A 98 -5.22 1.23 -6.11
C MET A 98 -5.89 2.00 -7.25
N GLN A 99 -5.78 1.53 -8.50
CA GLN A 99 -6.48 2.14 -9.61
C GLN A 99 -8.00 2.09 -9.45
N SER A 100 -8.55 0.95 -9.01
CA SER A 100 -9.98 0.84 -8.73
C SER A 100 -10.42 1.78 -7.60
N ALA A 101 -9.61 1.94 -6.54
CA ALA A 101 -9.89 2.89 -5.46
C ALA A 101 -9.88 4.35 -5.94
N ARG A 102 -8.94 4.71 -6.83
CA ARG A 102 -8.90 6.04 -7.47
C ARG A 102 -10.14 6.29 -8.34
N ARG A 103 -10.57 5.29 -9.12
CA ARG A 103 -11.79 5.37 -9.94
C ARG A 103 -13.06 5.45 -9.10
N GLY A 104 -13.12 4.72 -7.99
CA GLY A 104 -14.25 4.77 -7.04
C GLY A 104 -14.40 6.13 -6.37
N ARG A 105 -13.31 6.83 -6.04
CA ARG A 105 -13.35 8.21 -5.52
C ARG A 105 -13.87 9.24 -6.53
N HIS A 106 -13.76 8.97 -7.83
CA HIS A 106 -14.37 9.80 -8.88
C HIS A 106 -15.82 9.40 -9.22
N GLY A 107 -16.32 8.28 -8.70
CA GLY A 107 -17.58 7.68 -9.13
C GLY A 107 -18.71 7.65 -8.09
N GLY A 108 -18.52 8.14 -6.86
CA GLY A 108 -19.61 8.08 -5.89
C GLY A 108 -19.39 8.94 -4.66
N TRP A 109 -20.01 10.12 -4.65
CA TRP A 109 -20.91 10.60 -3.59
C TRP A 109 -21.85 11.66 -4.20
N LEU A 110 -22.73 11.24 -5.12
CA LEU A 110 -24.03 11.89 -5.23
C LEU A 110 -24.84 11.39 -4.02
N GLN A 111 -24.92 12.22 -2.98
CA GLN A 111 -25.85 12.02 -1.87
C GLN A 111 -27.29 12.02 -2.42
N PRO A 112 -28.14 11.02 -2.15
CA PRO A 112 -29.56 11.26 -2.11
C PRO A 112 -29.86 11.89 -0.74
N GLN A 113 -30.17 13.18 -0.75
CA GLN A 113 -30.89 13.81 0.35
C GLN A 113 -32.34 13.29 0.29
N ASN A 114 -32.76 12.54 1.30
CA ASN A 114 -34.14 12.54 1.76
C ASN A 114 -34.22 12.03 3.19
#